data_AF-A0A9P1AYI0-F1
#
_entry.id   AF-A0A9P1AYI0-F1
#
_cell.length_a   1.000
_cell.length_b   1.000
_cell.length_c   1.000
_cell.angle_alpha   90.00
_cell.angle_beta   90.00
_cell.angle_gamma   90.00
#
_symmetry.space_group_name_H-M   'P 1'
#
loop_
_entity.id
_entity.type
_entity.pdbx_description
1 polymer ?
#
loop_
_entity_poly.entity_id
_entity_poly.type
_entity_poly.pdbx_seq_one_letter_code
_entity_poly.pdbx_strand_id
1 'polypeptide(L)'
;MACIQRDMVGALYKDFADIHNNTIEVQGCLDNVNSLEIIVEIAGRSSINYPVMSRGIQDNVYMHNVTLENWQSCQVPIETYEISMVKNYEKIQKQVLHKMNTQQSDSNSAAVNQPAVFIGNLHIKTAPADTFLDVRGWGKGVVTINQYNIGRYWSTVGPQQTLYIPSEFLHKGTNLIMFYEFEGATTACTAASCTAKFTNIPIFDY
;
A
#
# COMPACT_ATOMS: atom_id res chain seq x y z
N MET A 1 -24.02 15.50 2.97
CA MET A 1 -23.51 15.30 1.60
C MET A 1 -22.11 14.75 1.74
N ALA A 2 -21.84 13.51 1.33
CA ALA A 2 -20.54 12.86 1.46
C ALA A 2 -19.79 12.89 0.12
N CYS A 3 -18.52 13.28 0.14
CA CYS A 3 -17.65 13.57 -1.00
C CYS A 3 -16.75 12.39 -1.39
N ILE A 4 -16.23 12.37 -2.64
CA ILE A 4 -14.90 11.88 -3.07
C ILE A 4 -14.88 11.69 -4.61
N GLN A 5 -13.83 12.24 -5.21
CA GLN A 5 -13.25 11.93 -6.52
C GLN A 5 -12.25 10.77 -6.32
N ARG A 6 -11.93 9.93 -7.32
CA ARG A 6 -11.08 8.72 -7.15
C ARG A 6 -9.63 8.95 -6.65
N ASP A 7 -9.29 10.16 -6.26
CA ASP A 7 -7.99 10.54 -5.74
C ASP A 7 -8.00 10.50 -4.20
N MET A 8 -7.00 9.84 -3.62
CA MET A 8 -6.69 9.84 -2.20
C MET A 8 -6.63 11.27 -1.66
N VAL A 9 -7.45 11.52 -0.64
CA VAL A 9 -7.53 12.79 0.08
C VAL A 9 -6.49 12.85 1.21
N GLY A 10 -6.21 11.71 1.83
CA GLY A 10 -5.17 11.56 2.86
C GLY A 10 -5.44 10.35 3.77
N ALA A 11 -4.80 10.33 4.94
CA ALA A 11 -4.85 9.21 5.88
C ALA A 11 -5.17 9.66 7.31
N LEU A 12 -5.91 8.81 8.03
CA LEU A 12 -6.23 8.95 9.45
C LEU A 12 -5.49 7.88 10.26
N TYR A 13 -4.98 8.25 11.43
CA TYR A 13 -4.17 7.41 12.30
C TYR A 13 -4.76 7.43 13.70
N LYS A 14 -5.05 6.23 14.21
CA LYS A 14 -5.68 6.07 15.51
C LYS A 14 -4.84 6.66 16.64
N ASP A 15 -3.60 6.21 16.82
CA ASP A 15 -2.67 6.61 17.88
C ASP A 15 -1.33 5.88 17.59
N PHE A 16 -0.32 6.60 17.10
CA PHE A 16 1.03 6.04 16.92
C PHE A 16 2.09 7.10 17.23
N ALA A 17 2.82 6.93 18.33
CA ALA A 17 3.73 7.96 18.85
C ALA A 17 3.01 9.32 18.95
N ASP A 18 3.53 10.35 18.30
CA ASP A 18 2.92 11.69 18.25
C ASP A 18 1.96 11.87 17.05
N ILE A 19 1.71 10.81 16.28
CA ILE A 19 0.84 10.82 15.09
C ILE A 19 -0.56 10.35 15.51
N HIS A 20 -1.49 11.30 15.56
CA HIS A 20 -2.92 11.07 15.81
C HIS A 20 -3.75 12.06 15.00
N ASN A 21 -4.71 11.55 14.22
CA ASN A 21 -5.73 12.37 13.60
C ASN A 21 -7.00 11.54 13.34
N ASN A 22 -8.15 12.15 13.60
CA ASN A 22 -9.47 11.55 13.41
C ASN A 22 -10.36 12.37 12.45
N THR A 23 -9.82 13.44 11.88
CA THR A 23 -10.52 14.37 10.98
C THR A 23 -9.62 14.69 9.79
N ILE A 24 -10.22 14.79 8.61
CA ILE A 24 -9.53 15.19 7.38
C ILE A 24 -10.44 16.15 6.60
N GLU A 25 -9.84 17.17 5.99
CA GLU A 25 -10.56 18.06 5.08
C GLU A 25 -10.72 17.38 3.72
N VAL A 26 -11.95 17.36 3.21
CA VAL A 26 -12.27 16.80 1.89
C VAL A 26 -12.65 17.94 0.95
N GLN A 27 -11.93 18.08 -0.16
CA GLN A 27 -12.14 19.13 -1.17
C GLN A 27 -12.53 18.51 -2.53
N GLY A 28 -12.98 19.34 -3.49
CA GLY A 28 -13.22 18.91 -4.87
C GLY A 28 -14.54 18.15 -5.11
N CYS A 29 -15.55 18.34 -4.27
CA CYS A 29 -16.84 17.66 -4.43
C CYS A 29 -17.56 18.15 -5.70
N LEU A 30 -18.14 17.22 -6.46
CA LEU A 30 -19.00 17.54 -7.60
C LEU A 30 -20.39 17.93 -7.11
N ASP A 31 -21.09 18.81 -7.84
CA ASP A 31 -22.44 19.29 -7.49
C ASP A 31 -23.50 18.18 -7.45
N ASN A 32 -23.20 17.01 -8.05
CA ASN A 32 -24.17 15.96 -8.32
C ASN A 32 -24.04 14.81 -7.32
N VAL A 33 -23.16 13.84 -7.64
CA VAL A 33 -22.98 12.59 -6.91
C VAL A 33 -21.50 12.42 -6.64
N ASN A 34 -21.20 12.02 -5.42
CA ASN A 34 -19.86 11.78 -4.93
C ASN A 34 -19.82 10.40 -4.24
N SER A 35 -18.66 9.76 -4.16
CA SER A 35 -18.53 8.41 -3.59
C SER A 35 -17.37 8.34 -2.60
N LEU A 36 -17.66 8.21 -1.30
CA LEU A 36 -16.67 8.09 -0.24
C LEU A 36 -16.16 6.66 -0.08
N GLU A 37 -14.85 6.46 -0.23
CA GLU A 37 -14.18 5.18 0.04
C GLU A 37 -13.20 5.33 1.20
N ILE A 38 -13.23 4.40 2.16
CA ILE A 38 -12.32 4.35 3.30
C ILE A 38 -11.68 2.97 3.35
N ILE A 39 -10.37 2.90 3.14
CA ILE A 39 -9.58 1.68 3.32
C ILE A 39 -9.02 1.67 4.74
N VAL A 40 -9.35 0.63 5.51
CA VAL A 40 -8.90 0.52 6.91
C VAL A 40 -7.85 -0.57 7.04
N GLU A 41 -6.62 -0.17 7.34
CA GLU A 41 -5.55 -1.10 7.68
C GLU A 41 -5.68 -1.55 9.15
N ILE A 42 -5.63 -2.87 9.38
CA ILE A 42 -5.48 -3.43 10.72
C ILE A 42 -3.98 -3.63 11.00
N ALA A 43 -3.34 -2.67 11.67
CA ALA A 43 -1.90 -2.64 11.91
C ALA A 43 -1.40 -3.61 13.00
N GLY A 44 -2.31 -4.28 13.72
CA GLY A 44 -1.97 -5.22 14.79
C GLY A 44 -2.94 -5.16 15.97
N ARG A 45 -2.89 -6.17 16.83
CA ARG A 45 -3.59 -6.18 18.12
C ARG A 45 -2.55 -6.02 19.23
N SER A 46 -2.91 -5.30 20.29
CA SER A 46 -2.09 -5.27 21.51
C SER A 46 -1.91 -6.71 22.01
N SER A 47 -0.67 -7.06 22.35
CA SER A 47 -0.32 -8.36 22.91
C SER A 47 -0.61 -8.48 24.41
N ILE A 48 -0.94 -7.37 25.08
CA ILE A 48 -1.04 -7.29 26.54
C ILE A 48 -2.51 -7.38 27.02
N ASN A 49 -3.48 -6.94 26.22
CA ASN A 49 -4.89 -6.87 26.62
C ASN A 49 -5.76 -7.82 25.76
N TYR A 50 -6.20 -8.93 26.37
CA TYR A 50 -7.08 -9.95 25.77
C TYR A 50 -8.45 -9.92 26.50
N PRO A 51 -9.63 -10.10 25.84
CA PRO A 51 -9.82 -10.96 24.67
C PRO A 51 -10.50 -10.36 23.42
N VAL A 52 -11.05 -9.14 23.45
CA VAL A 52 -11.81 -8.62 22.30
C VAL A 52 -11.42 -7.17 22.04
N MET A 53 -10.61 -6.99 21.01
CA MET A 53 -10.42 -5.67 20.43
C MET A 53 -10.85 -5.73 18.97
N SER A 54 -12.09 -5.33 18.73
CA SER A 54 -12.61 -5.06 17.40
C SER A 54 -11.71 -4.05 16.68
N ARG A 55 -11.65 -4.17 15.35
CA ARG A 55 -10.80 -3.36 14.46
C ARG A 55 -11.63 -2.93 13.27
N GLY A 56 -11.19 -1.88 12.58
CA GLY A 56 -12.01 -1.18 11.61
C GLY A 56 -12.60 0.10 12.21
N ILE A 57 -13.56 0.70 11.52
CA ILE A 57 -14.36 1.81 12.02
C ILE A 57 -15.24 1.30 13.16
N GLN A 58 -15.08 1.86 14.37
CA GLN A 58 -15.77 1.41 15.59
C GLN A 58 -16.96 2.29 15.99
N ASP A 59 -17.07 3.47 15.38
CA ASP A 59 -18.11 4.46 15.67
C ASP A 59 -18.53 5.11 14.34
N ASN A 60 -19.55 5.96 14.40
CA ASN A 60 -20.07 6.70 13.25
C ASN A 60 -18.99 7.54 12.56
N VAL A 61 -19.10 7.62 11.24
CA VAL A 61 -18.36 8.58 10.42
C VAL A 61 -19.23 9.81 10.25
N TYR A 62 -18.66 10.99 10.48
CA TYR A 62 -19.39 12.26 10.38
C TYR A 62 -18.84 13.11 9.23
N MET A 63 -19.72 13.83 8.54
CA MET A 63 -19.35 14.94 7.67
C MET A 63 -20.16 16.18 8.03
N HIS A 64 -19.47 17.28 8.38
CA HIS A 64 -20.08 18.48 8.93
C HIS A 64 -21.05 18.18 10.10
N ASN A 65 -20.63 17.33 11.04
CA ASN A 65 -21.40 16.84 12.19
C ASN A 65 -22.67 16.05 11.86
N VAL A 66 -22.87 15.66 10.59
CA VAL A 66 -23.96 14.77 10.18
C VAL A 66 -23.41 13.37 10.00
N THR A 67 -24.05 12.38 10.62
CA THR A 67 -23.70 10.96 10.47
C THR A 67 -23.86 10.51 9.03
N LEU A 68 -22.85 9.80 8.52
CA LEU A 68 -22.89 9.13 7.22
C LEU A 68 -23.35 7.69 7.39
N GLU A 69 -24.36 7.31 6.61
CA GLU A 69 -25.03 6.02 6.67
C GLU A 69 -24.95 5.27 5.32
N ASN A 70 -25.53 4.07 5.25
CA ASN A 70 -25.61 3.23 4.04
C ASN A 70 -24.26 2.75 3.49
N TRP A 71 -23.36 2.36 4.41
CA TRP A 71 -22.06 1.81 4.05
C TRP A 71 -22.16 0.42 3.43
N GLN A 72 -21.43 0.21 2.34
CA GLN A 72 -21.07 -1.11 1.84
C GLN A 72 -19.67 -1.46 2.33
N SER A 73 -19.54 -2.61 3.00
CA SER A 73 -18.25 -3.10 3.51
C SER A 73 -17.80 -4.34 2.75
N CYS A 74 -16.50 -4.44 2.48
CA CYS A 74 -15.89 -5.62 1.89
C CYS A 74 -14.50 -5.86 2.49
N GLN A 75 -14.06 -7.12 2.49
CA GLN A 75 -12.70 -7.48 2.87
C GLN A 75 -11.76 -7.27 1.68
N VAL A 76 -10.62 -6.63 1.93
CA VAL A 76 -9.52 -6.53 0.97
C VAL A 76 -8.38 -7.41 1.47
N PRO A 77 -8.30 -8.69 1.06
CA PRO A 77 -7.19 -9.53 1.44
C PRO A 77 -5.91 -9.08 0.75
N ILE A 78 -4.78 -9.14 1.46
CA ILE A 78 -3.46 -9.11 0.82
C ILE A 78 -3.22 -10.53 0.28
N GLU A 79 -3.46 -10.69 -1.01
CA GLU A 79 -3.38 -11.95 -1.71
C GLU A 79 -1.92 -12.31 -1.98
N THR A 80 -1.39 -13.31 -1.30
CA THR A 80 0.00 -13.76 -1.48
C THR A 80 0.12 -14.93 -2.44
N TYR A 81 -0.95 -15.36 -3.11
CA TYR A 81 -0.83 -16.44 -4.10
C TYR A 81 -0.23 -15.92 -5.40
N GLU A 82 0.19 -16.83 -6.28
CA GLU A 82 0.61 -16.46 -7.63
C GLU A 82 -0.42 -15.51 -8.23
N ILE A 83 0.05 -14.40 -8.79
CA ILE A 83 -0.80 -13.37 -9.39
C ILE A 83 -1.83 -13.99 -10.37
N SER A 84 -1.48 -15.08 -11.05
CA SER A 84 -2.35 -15.87 -11.94
C SER A 84 -3.62 -16.42 -11.25
N MET A 85 -3.61 -16.56 -9.93
CA MET A 85 -4.72 -17.07 -9.10
C MET A 85 -5.58 -15.94 -8.51
N VAL A 86 -5.19 -14.66 -8.69
CA VAL A 86 -6.04 -13.51 -8.36
C VAL A 86 -7.32 -13.59 -9.17
N LYS A 87 -8.45 -13.64 -8.47
CA LYS A 87 -9.76 -13.59 -9.12
C LYS A 87 -9.81 -12.33 -9.97
N ASN A 88 -10.10 -12.49 -11.26
CA ASN A 88 -10.09 -11.42 -12.26
C ASN A 88 -8.70 -10.90 -12.66
N TYR A 89 -7.62 -11.67 -12.47
CA TYR A 89 -6.27 -11.29 -12.91
C TYR A 89 -6.24 -10.85 -14.38
N GLU A 90 -6.86 -11.62 -15.28
CA GLU A 90 -6.93 -11.24 -16.70
C GLU A 90 -7.64 -9.89 -16.94
N LYS A 91 -8.64 -9.57 -16.11
CA LYS A 91 -9.36 -8.29 -16.19
C LYS A 91 -8.48 -7.15 -15.68
N ILE A 92 -7.75 -7.37 -14.58
CA ILE A 92 -6.77 -6.41 -14.03
C ILE A 92 -5.66 -6.18 -15.06
N GLN A 93 -5.08 -7.23 -15.63
CA GLN A 93 -4.08 -7.13 -16.70
C GLN A 93 -4.61 -6.30 -17.87
N LYS A 94 -5.80 -6.63 -18.39
CA LYS A 94 -6.42 -5.90 -19.51
C LYS A 94 -6.65 -4.42 -19.16
N GLN A 95 -7.07 -4.11 -17.94
CA GLN A 95 -7.26 -2.73 -17.48
C GLN A 95 -5.94 -1.97 -17.32
N VAL A 96 -4.89 -2.61 -16.79
CA VAL A 96 -3.55 -2.04 -16.66
C VAL A 96 -2.92 -1.78 -18.03
N LEU A 97 -2.97 -2.76 -18.94
CA LEU A 97 -2.50 -2.63 -20.32
C LEU A 97 -3.27 -1.55 -21.08
N HIS A 98 -4.60 -1.45 -20.88
CA HIS A 98 -5.40 -0.40 -21.49
C HIS A 98 -5.01 0.99 -20.97
N LYS A 99 -4.85 1.15 -19.65
CA LYS A 99 -4.41 2.42 -19.03
C LYS A 99 -3.03 2.85 -19.52
N MET A 100 -2.07 1.92 -19.60
CA MET A 100 -0.72 2.18 -20.12
C MET A 100 -0.73 2.65 -21.59
N ASN A 101 -1.62 2.11 -22.42
CA ASN A 101 -1.76 2.53 -23.82
C ASN A 101 -2.51 3.86 -23.98
N THR A 102 -3.38 4.23 -23.04
CA THR A 102 -4.12 5.50 -23.07
C THR A 102 -3.39 6.68 -22.42
N GLN A 103 -2.41 6.45 -21.53
CA GLN A 103 -1.61 7.51 -20.90
C GLN A 103 -0.27 7.73 -21.62
N GLN A 104 -0.34 8.01 -22.92
CA GLN A 104 0.81 8.44 -23.72
C GLN A 104 0.80 9.95 -23.94
N SER A 105 0.56 10.74 -22.89
CA SER A 105 0.68 12.20 -22.92
C SER A 105 0.46 12.76 -21.51
N ASP A 106 1.55 12.84 -20.74
CA ASP A 106 1.90 14.00 -19.90
C ASP A 106 3.22 13.68 -19.19
N SER A 107 4.32 14.02 -19.86
CA SER A 107 5.70 13.73 -19.45
C SER A 107 6.24 14.71 -18.40
N ASN A 108 5.38 15.27 -17.53
CA ASN A 108 5.81 16.14 -16.44
C ASN A 108 4.94 15.91 -15.19
N SER A 109 5.57 15.43 -14.10
CA SER A 109 5.01 15.08 -12.77
C SER A 109 4.22 13.76 -12.72
N ALA A 110 4.12 13.00 -11.62
CA ALA A 110 4.34 13.29 -10.20
C ALA A 110 4.58 11.98 -9.42
N ALA A 111 5.03 12.09 -8.17
CA ALA A 111 4.98 11.02 -7.17
C ALA A 111 3.64 10.27 -7.21
N VAL A 112 3.68 8.93 -7.13
CA VAL A 112 2.44 8.14 -7.04
C VAL A 112 1.92 8.30 -5.61
N ASN A 113 1.13 9.34 -5.37
CA ASN A 113 0.55 9.69 -4.06
C ASN A 113 -0.80 9.01 -3.82
N GLN A 114 -0.95 7.77 -4.32
CA GLN A 114 -2.22 7.04 -4.30
C GLN A 114 -1.95 5.62 -3.83
N PRO A 115 -2.87 4.99 -3.06
CA PRO A 115 -2.76 3.59 -2.73
C PRO A 115 -2.76 2.74 -4.00
N ALA A 116 -1.75 1.89 -4.15
CA ALA A 116 -1.56 1.10 -5.37
C ALA A 116 -0.79 -0.19 -5.08
N VAL A 117 -0.97 -1.16 -5.97
CA VAL A 117 -0.14 -2.37 -6.01
C VAL A 117 0.90 -2.22 -7.10
N PHE A 118 2.17 -2.20 -6.73
CA PHE A 118 3.29 -2.19 -7.67
C PHE A 118 3.85 -3.59 -7.81
N ILE A 119 4.05 -4.03 -9.06
CA ILE A 119 4.52 -5.37 -9.39
C ILE A 119 5.87 -5.27 -10.10
N GLY A 120 6.85 -6.03 -9.64
CA GLY A 120 8.19 -6.07 -10.20
C GLY A 120 8.73 -7.50 -10.30
N ASN A 121 9.75 -7.66 -11.14
CA ASN A 121 10.48 -8.92 -11.29
C ASN A 121 11.94 -8.73 -10.86
N LEU A 122 12.37 -9.50 -9.87
CA LEU A 122 13.77 -9.60 -9.43
C LEU A 122 14.42 -10.81 -10.12
N HIS A 123 15.43 -10.59 -10.95
CA HIS A 123 16.15 -11.67 -11.62
C HIS A 123 17.47 -12.02 -10.94
N ILE A 124 17.57 -13.23 -10.38
CA ILE A 124 18.75 -13.75 -9.66
C ILE A 124 19.50 -14.74 -10.56
N LYS A 125 20.75 -14.42 -10.92
CA LYS A 125 21.56 -15.23 -11.84
C LYS A 125 22.15 -16.50 -11.21
N THR A 126 22.42 -16.47 -9.91
CA THR A 126 23.13 -17.52 -9.17
C THR A 126 22.26 -18.07 -8.04
N ALA A 127 22.84 -18.86 -7.12
CA ALA A 127 22.16 -19.22 -5.88
C ALA A 127 21.75 -17.94 -5.12
N PRO A 128 20.51 -17.87 -4.59
CA PRO A 128 20.09 -16.76 -3.76
C PRO A 128 20.85 -16.76 -2.43
N ALA A 129 20.88 -15.59 -1.79
CA ALA A 129 21.40 -15.40 -0.44
C ALA A 129 20.43 -14.52 0.32
N ASP A 130 20.55 -14.55 1.65
CA ASP A 130 19.83 -13.64 2.53
C ASP A 130 20.08 -12.19 2.15
N THR A 131 19.04 -11.38 2.20
CA THR A 131 19.12 -9.97 1.82
C THR A 131 18.12 -9.13 2.61
N PHE A 132 18.20 -7.82 2.41
CA PHE A 132 17.34 -6.84 3.02
C PHE A 132 16.77 -5.96 1.91
N LEU A 133 15.45 -5.87 1.82
CA LEU A 133 14.77 -4.94 0.92
C LEU A 133 14.78 -3.55 1.55
N ASP A 134 15.45 -2.60 0.92
CA ASP A 134 15.48 -1.19 1.29
C ASP A 134 14.22 -0.50 0.75
N VAL A 135 13.40 -0.04 1.69
CA VAL A 135 12.11 0.60 1.43
C VAL A 135 12.19 2.13 1.48
N ARG A 136 13.38 2.71 1.63
CA ARG A 136 13.53 4.18 1.62
C ARG A 136 13.04 4.75 0.29
N GLY A 137 12.23 5.79 0.39
CA GLY A 137 11.57 6.44 -0.75
C GLY A 137 10.20 5.88 -1.12
N TRP A 138 9.80 4.74 -0.53
CA TRP A 138 8.41 4.31 -0.46
C TRP A 138 7.68 5.03 0.69
N GLY A 139 6.37 4.81 0.83
CA GLY A 139 5.54 5.41 1.88
C GLY A 139 5.30 4.45 3.03
N LYS A 140 4.14 3.79 3.01
CA LYS A 140 3.71 2.82 4.01
C LYS A 140 2.97 1.68 3.33
N GLY A 141 3.27 0.45 3.71
CA GLY A 141 2.64 -0.66 3.03
C GLY A 141 3.05 -2.03 3.53
N VAL A 142 2.78 -3.02 2.69
CA VAL A 142 3.18 -4.42 2.87
C VAL A 142 3.92 -4.88 1.62
N VAL A 143 4.98 -5.67 1.81
CA VAL A 143 5.69 -6.29 0.69
C VAL A 143 5.45 -7.79 0.70
N THR A 144 5.28 -8.35 -0.50
CA THR A 144 5.34 -9.79 -0.73
C THR A 144 6.43 -10.10 -1.73
N ILE A 145 7.09 -11.24 -1.56
CA ILE A 145 8.00 -11.79 -2.55
C ILE A 145 7.61 -13.23 -2.84
N ASN A 146 7.44 -13.53 -4.12
CA ASN A 146 6.77 -14.71 -4.61
C ASN A 146 5.42 -14.89 -3.90
N GLN A 147 5.31 -15.86 -2.99
CA GLN A 147 4.09 -16.19 -2.22
C GLN A 147 4.17 -15.82 -0.74
N TYR A 148 5.29 -15.22 -0.32
CA TYR A 148 5.59 -14.94 1.07
C TYR A 148 5.31 -13.47 1.38
N ASN A 149 4.55 -13.23 2.45
CA ASN A 149 4.42 -11.90 3.04
C ASN A 149 5.67 -11.59 3.84
N ILE A 150 6.44 -10.59 3.39
CA ILE A 150 7.70 -10.16 4.01
C ILE A 150 7.43 -9.28 5.23
N GLY A 151 6.29 -8.60 5.27
CA GLY A 151 5.86 -7.78 6.39
C GLY A 151 5.51 -6.35 5.99
N ARG A 152 5.28 -5.53 7.02
CA ARG A 152 4.91 -4.12 6.88
C ARG A 152 6.15 -3.25 6.84
N TYR A 153 6.07 -2.16 6.09
CA TYR A 153 7.03 -1.06 6.16
C TYR A 153 6.32 0.27 6.40
N TRP A 154 7.05 1.21 6.99
CA TRP A 154 6.63 2.60 7.12
C TRP A 154 7.87 3.49 7.06
N SER A 155 8.39 3.70 5.85
CA SER A 155 9.70 4.32 5.62
C SER A 155 9.73 5.81 5.96
N THR A 156 8.59 6.50 5.92
CA THR A 156 8.48 7.91 6.30
C THR A 156 8.59 8.14 7.81
N VAL A 157 8.33 7.11 8.61
CA VAL A 157 8.35 7.20 10.09
C VAL A 157 9.53 6.44 10.69
N GLY A 158 9.91 5.29 10.11
CA GLY A 158 11.00 4.46 10.64
C GLY A 158 10.68 3.82 12.00
N PRO A 159 11.71 3.43 12.79
CA PRO A 159 13.13 3.49 12.46
C PRO A 159 13.54 2.41 11.47
N GLN A 160 12.79 1.31 11.32
CA GLN A 160 13.15 0.23 10.41
C GLN A 160 12.99 0.66 8.94
N GLN A 161 14.09 0.68 8.18
CA GLN A 161 14.12 1.09 6.77
C GLN A 161 14.40 -0.06 5.81
N THR A 162 14.56 -1.28 6.34
CA THR A 162 14.73 -2.49 5.54
C THR A 162 13.91 -3.65 6.06
N LEU A 163 13.42 -4.50 5.17
CA LEU A 163 12.78 -5.78 5.51
C LEU A 163 13.71 -6.95 5.18
N TYR A 164 13.92 -7.85 6.14
CA TYR A 164 14.71 -9.06 5.91
C TYR A 164 13.99 -10.04 4.97
N ILE A 165 14.73 -10.59 4.02
CA ILE A 165 14.26 -11.60 3.08
C ILE A 165 15.18 -12.82 3.19
N PRO A 166 14.67 -13.94 3.73
CA PRO A 166 15.39 -15.21 3.74
C PRO A 166 15.69 -15.72 2.33
N SER A 167 16.86 -16.32 2.13
CA SER A 167 17.24 -16.93 0.86
C SER A 167 16.27 -18.01 0.38
N GLU A 168 15.59 -18.70 1.31
CA GLU A 168 14.61 -19.75 1.06
C GLU A 168 13.31 -19.21 0.42
N PHE A 169 13.04 -17.90 0.55
CA PHE A 169 11.91 -17.26 -0.12
C PHE A 169 12.24 -16.86 -1.56
N LEU A 170 13.50 -17.02 -1.96
CA LEU A 170 14.03 -16.68 -3.27
C LEU A 170 14.44 -17.94 -4.03
N HIS A 171 14.52 -17.81 -5.36
CA HIS A 171 15.08 -18.84 -6.22
C HIS A 171 15.90 -18.24 -7.35
N LYS A 172 16.79 -19.05 -7.94
CA LYS A 172 17.51 -18.67 -9.16
C LYS A 172 16.51 -18.45 -10.29
N GLY A 173 16.64 -17.36 -11.04
CA GLY A 173 15.69 -16.95 -12.06
C GLY A 173 14.84 -15.77 -11.61
N THR A 174 13.58 -15.74 -12.04
CA THR A 174 12.69 -14.59 -11.84
C THR A 174 11.83 -14.76 -10.59
N ASN A 175 12.02 -13.87 -9.63
CA ASN A 175 11.21 -13.76 -8.42
C ASN A 175 10.25 -12.58 -8.57
N LEU A 176 8.99 -12.81 -8.23
CA LEU A 176 7.96 -11.77 -8.26
C LEU A 176 8.01 -10.95 -6.97
N ILE A 177 7.99 -9.63 -7.06
CA ILE A 177 7.86 -8.75 -5.88
C ILE A 177 6.61 -7.88 -6.04
N MET A 178 5.82 -7.76 -4.98
CA MET A 178 4.67 -6.85 -4.97
C MET A 178 4.71 -5.94 -3.75
N PHE A 179 4.56 -4.64 -3.99
CA PHE A 179 4.37 -3.62 -2.96
C PHE A 179 2.90 -3.24 -2.92
N TYR A 180 2.24 -3.47 -1.79
CA TYR A 180 0.93 -2.93 -1.47
C TYR A 180 1.17 -1.61 -0.75
N GLU A 181 1.25 -0.51 -1.50
CA GLU A 181 1.57 0.83 -1.01
C GLU A 181 0.28 1.58 -0.68
N PHE A 182 0.24 2.25 0.48
CA PHE A 182 -0.96 2.87 1.04
C PHE A 182 -0.90 4.40 1.12
N GLU A 183 0.31 4.98 1.15
CA GLU A 183 0.50 6.43 1.33
C GLU A 183 1.21 7.08 0.14
N GLY A 184 1.79 6.26 -0.73
CA GLY A 184 2.39 6.67 -1.99
C GLY A 184 3.91 6.54 -2.01
N ALA A 185 4.45 6.33 -3.21
CA ALA A 185 5.87 6.15 -3.44
C ALA A 185 6.49 7.47 -3.93
N THR A 186 6.98 8.28 -2.98
CA THR A 186 7.41 9.66 -3.23
C THR A 186 8.67 9.75 -4.08
N THR A 187 9.71 9.00 -3.73
CA THR A 187 11.03 9.05 -4.41
C THR A 187 11.49 7.71 -4.95
N ALA A 188 10.81 6.61 -4.57
CA ALA A 188 11.06 5.30 -5.16
C ALA A 188 10.49 5.15 -6.58
N CYS A 189 9.53 6.00 -6.97
CA CYS A 189 8.85 5.95 -8.26
C CYS A 189 9.03 7.25 -9.06
N THR A 190 9.15 7.10 -10.37
CA THR A 190 8.96 8.16 -11.36
C THR A 190 7.69 7.88 -12.17
N ALA A 191 7.31 8.78 -13.07
CA ALA A 191 6.21 8.54 -14.00
C ALA A 191 6.40 7.29 -14.88
N ALA A 192 7.64 6.83 -15.07
CA ALA A 192 7.96 5.72 -15.97
C ALA A 192 8.26 4.40 -15.24
N SER A 193 8.78 4.44 -14.01
CA SER A 193 9.26 3.25 -13.31
C SER A 193 9.42 3.44 -11.81
N CYS A 194 9.32 2.36 -11.05
CA CYS A 194 9.65 2.30 -9.63
C CYS A 194 10.90 1.46 -9.38
N THR A 195 11.61 1.76 -8.29
CA THR A 195 12.85 1.06 -7.92
C THR A 195 12.69 0.34 -6.57
N ALA A 196 13.03 -0.95 -6.56
CA ALA A 196 13.27 -1.72 -5.34
C ALA A 196 14.78 -1.94 -5.18
N LYS A 197 15.33 -1.62 -4.01
CA LYS A 197 16.77 -1.73 -3.71
C LYS A 197 16.99 -2.84 -2.69
N PHE A 198 18.07 -3.59 -2.84
CA PHE A 198 18.44 -4.68 -1.94
C PHE A 198 19.82 -4.42 -1.35
N THR A 199 19.97 -4.66 -0.05
CA THR A 199 21.21 -4.49 0.71
C THR A 199 21.59 -5.78 1.41
N ASN A 200 22.86 -5.89 1.81
CA ASN A 200 23.39 -7.02 2.57
C ASN A 200 23.43 -6.75 4.09
N ILE A 201 23.04 -5.55 4.52
CA ILE A 201 22.95 -5.14 5.92
C ILE A 201 21.59 -4.48 6.17
N PRO A 202 21.00 -4.65 7.36
CA PRO A 202 19.80 -3.94 7.73
C PRO A 202 20.09 -2.44 7.92
N ILE A 203 19.11 -1.61 7.60
CA ILE A 203 19.17 -0.16 7.79
C ILE A 203 18.07 0.24 8.77
N PHE A 204 18.47 1.00 9.77
CA PHE A 204 17.58 1.68 10.70
C PHE A 204 17.92 3.16 10.73
N ASP A 205 16.90 4.01 10.84
CA ASP A 205 16.99 5.47 10.86
C ASP A 205 16.53 5.95 12.25
N TYR A 206 17.49 6.19 13.14
CA TYR A 206 17.30 6.60 14.53
C TYR A 206 17.70 8.06 14.72
#